data_AF-Q2NIG6-F1
#
_entry.id   AF-Q2NIG6-F1
#
_cell.length_a   1.000
_cell.length_b   1.000
_cell.length_c   1.000
_cell.angle_alpha   90.00
_cell.angle_beta   90.00
_cell.angle_gamma   90.00
#
_symmetry.space_group_name_H-M   'P 1'
#
loop_
_entity.id
_entity.type
_entity.pdbx_description
1 polymer ?
#
loop_
_entity_poly.entity_id
_entity_poly.type
_entity_poly.pdbx_seq_one_letter_code
_entity_poly.pdbx_strand_id
1 'polypeptide(L)'
;MAKISFTPARHRRRKKVLKMAKGYFGSKSTLYKTAHEQVMRSLQYAYRDRKQRKRDFRKLWISRINAGAMLCGMQYSRLMHGLALAKVDVNRKVLSDLAHLQPETFAQYVQLAKETLVQFQQTFKKKENQSTKLQEVQSNQLAQTEEKTSLQLEKVLSNELSEEKSDYALETQPQITQIKAKKPSLDLSKMLLPELKKLAKEHKVPNFNKLKKTEIVSALKKALAKK
;
A
#
# COMPACT_ATOMS: atom_id res chain seq x y z
N MET A 1 70.25 -3.79 33.57
CA MET A 1 69.34 -3.72 32.41
C MET A 1 70.04 -3.02 31.25
N ALA A 2 69.99 -3.55 30.02
CA ALA A 2 70.57 -2.87 28.86
C ALA A 2 69.70 -1.67 28.44
N LYS A 3 70.31 -0.52 28.11
CA LYS A 3 69.61 0.66 27.60
C LYS A 3 69.12 0.38 26.18
N ILE A 4 67.81 0.17 26.01
CA ILE A 4 67.20 0.00 24.68
C ILE A 4 66.87 1.39 24.11
N SER A 5 67.25 1.65 22.86
CA SER A 5 66.89 2.90 22.16
C SER A 5 65.69 2.71 21.22
N PHE A 6 64.64 3.51 21.40
CA PHE A 6 63.44 3.48 20.54
C PHE A 6 63.57 4.34 19.27
N THR A 7 64.72 4.99 19.07
CA THR A 7 64.98 5.94 17.98
C THR A 7 64.73 5.35 16.59
N PRO A 8 65.21 4.14 16.24
CA PRO A 8 64.97 3.56 14.92
C PRO A 8 63.47 3.28 14.66
N ALA A 9 62.75 2.77 15.67
CA ALA A 9 61.32 2.52 15.59
C ALA A 9 60.51 3.82 15.40
N ARG A 10 60.86 4.87 16.15
CA ARG A 10 60.26 6.21 16.03
C ARG A 10 60.47 6.80 14.63
N HIS A 11 61.68 6.72 14.08
CA HIS A 11 61.97 7.20 12.72
C HIS A 11 61.18 6.42 11.66
N ARG A 12 61.06 5.09 11.78
CA ARG A 12 60.24 4.27 10.87
C ARG A 12 58.76 4.70 10.87
N ARG A 13 58.16 4.89 12.05
CA ARG A 13 56.77 5.36 12.18
C ARG A 13 56.59 6.76 11.57
N ARG A 14 57.51 7.69 11.86
CA ARG A 14 57.47 9.07 11.32
C ARG A 14 57.57 9.07 9.79
N LYS A 15 58.51 8.32 9.21
CA LYS A 15 58.67 8.18 7.75
C LYS A 15 57.40 7.59 7.10
N LYS A 16 56.77 6.57 7.72
CA LYS A 16 55.52 5.98 7.22
C LYS A 16 54.38 7.00 7.12
N VAL A 17 54.17 7.80 8.17
CA VAL A 17 53.11 8.82 8.21
C VAL A 17 53.38 9.95 7.22
N LEU A 18 54.60 10.49 7.20
CA LEU A 18 54.96 11.57 6.27
C LEU A 18 54.91 11.11 4.81
N LYS A 19 55.20 9.83 4.52
CA LYS A 19 55.01 9.26 3.18
C LYS A 19 53.54 9.27 2.74
N MET A 20 52.61 8.99 3.65
CA MET A 20 51.16 9.06 3.36
C MET A 20 50.63 10.49 3.28
N ALA A 21 51.26 11.43 3.98
CA ALA A 21 50.85 12.84 4.04
C ALA A 21 51.41 13.70 2.88
N LYS A 22 52.18 13.11 1.96
CA LYS A 22 52.66 13.82 0.75
C LYS A 22 51.47 14.38 -0.04
N GLY A 23 51.57 15.65 -0.44
CA GLY A 23 50.51 16.38 -1.15
C GLY A 23 49.54 17.14 -0.25
N TYR A 24 49.60 17.00 1.08
CA TYR A 24 48.83 17.86 1.98
C TYR A 24 49.38 19.28 2.04
N PHE A 25 48.48 20.25 2.22
CA PHE A 25 48.82 21.67 2.28
C PHE A 25 49.46 22.07 3.61
N GLY A 26 50.49 22.89 3.55
CA GLY A 26 51.16 23.51 4.71
C GLY A 26 51.76 22.50 5.69
N SER A 27 51.60 22.77 7.00
CA SER A 27 52.18 21.96 8.08
C SER A 27 51.69 20.50 8.11
N LYS A 28 50.62 20.17 7.39
CA LYS A 28 50.06 18.82 7.34
C LYS A 28 50.88 17.84 6.51
N SER A 29 51.83 18.30 5.68
CA SER A 29 52.76 17.43 4.95
C SER A 29 54.15 17.35 5.59
N THR A 30 54.50 18.29 6.48
CA THR A 30 55.86 18.42 7.04
C THR A 30 55.98 17.99 8.51
N LEU A 31 55.07 18.46 9.37
CA LEU A 31 55.13 18.20 10.81
C LEU A 31 54.40 16.90 11.17
N TYR A 32 55.06 16.03 11.93
CA TYR A 32 54.53 14.68 12.22
C TYR A 32 53.18 14.71 12.96
N LYS A 33 52.99 15.62 13.93
CA LYS A 33 51.78 15.68 14.77
C LYS A 33 50.54 16.01 13.93
N THR A 34 50.61 17.11 13.19
CA THR A 34 49.54 17.58 12.27
C THR A 34 49.34 16.60 11.11
N ALA A 35 50.41 16.04 10.54
CA ALA A 35 50.32 15.04 9.49
C ALA A 35 49.62 13.76 9.97
N HIS A 36 49.95 13.27 11.16
CA HIS A 36 49.32 12.08 11.74
C HIS A 36 47.82 12.27 11.95
N GLU A 37 47.41 13.40 12.54
CA GLU A 37 46.00 13.75 12.72
C GLU A 37 45.25 13.83 11.38
N GLN A 38 45.86 14.49 10.38
CA GLN A 38 45.25 14.60 9.05
C GLN A 38 45.15 13.25 8.35
N VAL A 39 46.19 12.42 8.38
CA VAL A 39 46.16 11.07 7.77
C VAL A 39 45.05 10.23 8.40
N MET A 40 44.89 10.25 9.73
CA MET A 40 43.81 9.53 10.41
C MET A 40 42.42 9.96 9.90
N ARG A 41 42.17 11.28 9.82
CA ARG A 41 40.92 11.83 9.28
C ARG A 41 40.71 11.46 7.81
N SER A 42 41.75 11.57 6.99
CA SER A 42 41.68 11.21 5.56
C SER A 42 41.38 9.73 5.36
N LEU A 43 41.94 8.83 6.17
CA LEU A 43 41.62 7.40 6.12
C LEU A 43 40.18 7.10 6.54
N GLN A 44 39.68 7.80 7.56
CA GLN A 44 38.27 7.73 7.97
C GLN A 44 37.33 8.19 6.84
N TYR A 45 37.63 9.33 6.19
CA TYR A 45 36.88 9.82 5.04
C TYR A 45 36.96 8.86 3.86
N ALA A 46 38.14 8.34 3.53
CA ALA A 46 38.30 7.35 2.48
C ALA A 46 37.45 6.10 2.74
N TYR A 47 37.36 5.63 3.98
CA TYR A 47 36.49 4.50 4.34
C TYR A 47 35.00 4.83 4.16
N ARG A 48 34.54 5.97 4.69
CA ARG A 48 33.17 6.46 4.51
C ARG A 48 32.82 6.60 3.04
N ASP A 49 33.69 7.22 2.27
CA ASP A 49 33.44 7.61 0.87
C ASP A 49 33.50 6.40 -0.08
N ARG A 50 34.23 5.34 0.24
CA ARG A 50 34.10 4.05 -0.47
C ARG A 50 32.68 3.48 -0.39
N LYS A 51 32.00 3.67 0.74
CA LYS A 51 30.60 3.26 0.92
C LYS A 51 29.64 4.22 0.22
N GLN A 52 29.87 5.54 0.32
CA GLN A 52 29.02 6.56 -0.32
C GLN A 52 29.11 6.56 -1.84
N ARG A 53 30.30 6.32 -2.41
CA ARG A 53 30.53 6.29 -3.86
C ARG A 53 29.56 5.38 -4.63
N LYS A 54 29.15 4.25 -4.02
CA LYS A 54 28.13 3.36 -4.61
C LYS A 54 26.76 4.04 -4.74
N ARG A 55 26.38 4.88 -3.78
CA ARG A 55 25.14 5.68 -3.79
C ARG A 55 25.26 6.86 -4.76
N ASP A 56 26.42 7.51 -4.80
CA ASP A 56 26.69 8.62 -5.71
C ASP A 56 26.59 8.18 -7.18
N PHE A 57 27.21 7.04 -7.53
CA PHE A 57 27.07 6.46 -8.87
C PHE A 57 25.63 6.05 -9.18
N ARG A 58 24.92 5.44 -8.22
CA ARG A 58 23.50 5.11 -8.42
C ARG A 58 22.66 6.37 -8.67
N LYS A 59 22.91 7.46 -7.94
CA LYS A 59 22.24 8.76 -8.15
C LYS A 59 22.51 9.30 -9.56
N LEU A 60 23.77 9.25 -10.01
CA LEU A 60 24.15 9.63 -11.36
C LEU A 60 23.43 8.80 -12.43
N TRP A 61 23.43 7.47 -12.29
CA TRP A 61 22.76 6.58 -13.24
C TRP A 61 21.25 6.84 -13.31
N ILE A 62 20.59 7.06 -12.16
CA ILE A 62 19.16 7.42 -12.14
C ILE A 62 18.93 8.73 -12.89
N SER A 63 19.79 9.74 -12.69
CA SER A 63 19.67 11.02 -13.38
C SER A 63 19.82 10.87 -14.90
N ARG A 64 20.79 10.07 -15.36
CA ARG A 64 21.01 9.78 -16.78
C ARG A 64 19.85 9.01 -17.41
N ILE A 65 19.38 7.96 -16.73
CA ILE A 65 18.21 7.18 -17.18
C ILE A 65 16.97 8.07 -17.24
N ASN A 66 16.76 8.94 -16.26
CA ASN A 66 15.62 9.84 -16.27
C ASN A 66 15.67 10.79 -17.48
N ALA A 67 16.85 11.36 -17.79
CA ALA A 67 17.02 12.17 -18.99
C ALA A 67 16.69 11.38 -20.27
N GLY A 68 17.25 10.19 -20.43
CA GLY A 68 16.94 9.33 -21.59
C GLY A 68 15.46 8.95 -21.68
N ALA A 69 14.84 8.59 -20.55
CA ALA A 69 13.44 8.23 -20.49
C ALA A 69 12.53 9.42 -20.85
N MET A 70 12.86 10.62 -20.37
CA MET A 70 12.11 11.85 -20.68
C MET A 70 12.14 12.16 -22.18
N LEU A 71 13.27 11.95 -22.86
CA LEU A 71 13.36 12.09 -24.32
C LEU A 71 12.42 11.12 -25.05
N CYS A 72 12.21 9.92 -24.51
CA CYS A 72 11.26 8.93 -25.04
C CYS A 72 9.81 9.11 -24.53
N GLY A 73 9.53 10.20 -23.80
CA GLY A 73 8.20 10.51 -23.25
C GLY A 73 7.77 9.64 -22.06
N MET A 74 8.70 9.10 -21.27
CA MET A 74 8.41 8.32 -20.07
C MET A 74 9.17 8.82 -18.85
N GLN A 75 8.56 8.77 -17.66
CA GLN A 75 9.24 9.08 -16.40
C GLN A 75 9.99 7.86 -15.84
N TYR A 76 11.11 8.09 -15.17
CA TYR A 76 11.94 7.06 -14.54
C TYR A 76 11.14 6.02 -13.72
N SER A 77 10.22 6.48 -12.87
CA SER A 77 9.41 5.61 -12.00
C SER A 77 8.59 4.60 -12.80
N ARG A 78 7.93 5.07 -13.88
CA ARG A 78 7.13 4.23 -14.78
C ARG A 78 8.02 3.26 -15.56
N LEU A 79 9.17 3.71 -16.07
CA LEU A 79 10.13 2.86 -16.79
C LEU A 79 10.59 1.69 -15.94
N MET A 80 11.03 1.96 -14.71
CA MET A 80 11.49 0.92 -13.79
C MET A 80 10.38 -0.06 -13.42
N HIS A 81 9.16 0.43 -13.24
CA HIS A 81 8.01 -0.41 -12.96
C HIS A 81 7.67 -1.32 -14.15
N GLY A 82 7.62 -0.79 -15.37
CA GLY A 82 7.37 -1.56 -16.58
C GLY A 82 8.43 -2.64 -16.81
N LEU A 83 9.72 -2.30 -16.68
CA LEU A 83 10.80 -3.28 -16.81
C LEU A 83 10.75 -4.38 -15.75
N ALA A 84 10.36 -4.05 -14.52
CA ALA A 84 10.16 -5.05 -13.46
C ALA A 84 9.01 -6.01 -13.77
N LEU A 85 7.89 -5.50 -14.32
CA LEU A 85 6.75 -6.31 -14.76
C LEU A 85 7.12 -7.20 -15.95
N ALA A 86 7.92 -6.69 -16.87
CA ALA A 86 8.47 -7.42 -18.01
C ALA A 86 9.51 -8.48 -17.61
N LYS A 87 9.90 -8.57 -16.33
CA LYS A 87 10.96 -9.44 -15.79
C LYS A 87 12.33 -9.20 -16.46
N VAL A 88 12.60 -7.96 -16.86
CA VAL A 88 13.88 -7.55 -17.45
C VAL A 88 14.84 -7.19 -16.31
N ASP A 89 15.75 -8.11 -15.99
CA ASP A 89 16.77 -7.89 -14.95
C ASP A 89 17.98 -7.12 -15.50
N VAL A 90 17.80 -5.80 -15.67
CA VAL A 90 18.87 -4.90 -16.14
C VAL A 90 19.32 -3.96 -15.04
N ASN A 91 20.62 -4.02 -14.75
CA ASN A 91 21.28 -3.12 -13.82
C ASN A 91 21.21 -1.66 -14.28
N ARG A 92 21.05 -0.73 -13.33
CA ARG A 92 21.02 0.72 -13.62
C ARG A 92 22.29 1.26 -14.26
N LYS A 93 23.45 0.64 -13.97
CA LYS A 93 24.71 0.97 -14.66
C LYS A 93 24.55 0.75 -16.16
N VAL A 94 24.19 -0.47 -16.54
CA VAL A 94 24.02 -0.89 -17.94
C VAL A 94 22.95 -0.04 -18.62
N LEU A 95 21.79 0.16 -17.97
CA LEU A 95 20.72 0.96 -18.55
C LEU A 95 21.12 2.43 -18.75
N SER A 96 21.92 2.99 -17.83
CA SER A 96 22.47 4.34 -17.99
C SER A 96 23.48 4.43 -19.13
N ASP A 97 24.28 3.39 -19.34
CA ASP A 97 25.27 3.35 -20.42
C ASP A 97 24.55 3.22 -21.77
N LEU A 98 23.50 2.39 -21.86
CA LEU A 98 22.63 2.28 -23.04
C LEU A 98 21.95 3.60 -23.38
N ALA A 99 21.40 4.31 -22.38
CA ALA A 99 20.77 5.61 -22.60
C ALA A 99 21.72 6.66 -23.22
N HIS A 100 23.04 6.53 -23.00
CA HIS A 100 24.04 7.43 -23.53
C HIS A 100 24.64 6.96 -24.86
N LEU A 101 25.05 5.70 -24.94
CA LEU A 101 25.80 5.16 -26.07
C LEU A 101 24.89 4.72 -27.22
N GLN A 102 23.71 4.18 -26.91
CA GLN A 102 22.80 3.53 -27.86
C GLN A 102 21.35 3.93 -27.58
N PRO A 103 20.96 5.17 -27.94
CA PRO A 103 19.63 5.70 -27.66
C PRO A 103 18.51 4.88 -28.34
N GLU A 104 18.78 4.29 -29.50
CA GLU A 104 17.82 3.42 -30.22
C GLU A 104 17.49 2.16 -29.42
N THR A 105 18.51 1.44 -28.94
CA THR A 105 18.34 0.27 -28.08
C THR A 105 17.63 0.65 -26.77
N PHE A 106 18.00 1.79 -26.18
CA PHE A 106 17.30 2.30 -24.99
C PHE A 106 15.82 2.59 -25.26
N ALA A 107 15.47 3.13 -26.43
CA ALA A 107 14.08 3.37 -26.82
C ALA A 107 13.27 2.08 -26.92
N GLN A 108 13.86 0.97 -27.36
CA GLN A 108 13.21 -0.35 -27.38
C GLN A 108 12.85 -0.82 -25.95
N TYR A 109 13.74 -0.64 -24.98
CA TYR A 109 13.44 -0.93 -23.57
C TYR A 109 12.30 -0.06 -23.03
N VAL A 110 12.28 1.22 -23.40
CA VAL A 110 11.19 2.13 -23.01
C VAL A 110 9.88 1.67 -23.63
N GLN A 111 9.88 1.25 -24.89
CA GLN A 111 8.70 0.76 -25.58
C GLN A 111 8.15 -0.52 -24.95
N LEU A 112 9.02 -1.51 -24.67
CA LEU A 112 8.66 -2.72 -23.92
C LEU A 112 8.04 -2.38 -22.55
N ALA A 113 8.59 -1.38 -21.86
CA ALA A 113 8.04 -0.89 -20.59
C ALA A 113 6.66 -0.22 -20.77
N LYS A 114 6.39 0.48 -21.88
CA LYS A 114 5.05 1.04 -22.17
C LYS A 114 4.02 -0.07 -22.35
N GLU A 115 4.35 -1.06 -23.18
CA GLU A 115 3.46 -2.17 -23.51
C GLU A 115 3.07 -2.99 -22.28
N THR A 116 4.06 -3.35 -21.48
CA THR A 116 3.86 -4.12 -20.24
C THR A 116 3.02 -3.37 -19.20
N LEU A 117 3.19 -2.04 -19.09
CA LEU A 117 2.33 -1.21 -18.23
C LEU A 117 0.86 -1.20 -18.70
N VAL A 118 0.62 -1.11 -20.00
CA VAL A 118 -0.73 -1.14 -20.58
C VAL A 118 -1.37 -2.52 -20.35
N GLN A 119 -0.64 -3.60 -20.63
CA GLN A 119 -1.10 -4.97 -20.37
C GLN A 119 -1.44 -5.19 -18.91
N PHE A 120 -0.58 -4.72 -18.00
CA PHE A 120 -0.83 -4.77 -16.57
C PHE A 120 -2.15 -4.07 -16.24
N GLN A 121 -2.33 -2.80 -16.62
CA GLN A 121 -3.58 -2.06 -16.38
C GLN A 121 -4.83 -2.78 -16.93
N GLN A 122 -4.75 -3.37 -18.12
CA GLN A 122 -5.85 -4.16 -18.70
C GLN A 122 -6.17 -5.39 -17.84
N THR A 123 -5.16 -6.12 -17.35
CA THR A 123 -5.39 -7.27 -16.47
C THR A 123 -6.05 -6.87 -15.15
N PHE A 124 -5.71 -5.70 -14.58
CA PHE A 124 -6.41 -5.18 -13.39
C PHE A 124 -7.87 -4.87 -13.67
N LYS A 125 -8.16 -4.12 -14.73
CA LYS A 125 -9.55 -3.79 -15.12
C LYS A 125 -10.38 -5.05 -15.37
N LYS A 126 -9.80 -6.08 -16.02
CA LYS A 126 -10.47 -7.37 -16.24
C LYS A 126 -10.80 -8.08 -14.92
N LYS A 127 -9.86 -8.10 -13.97
CA LYS A 127 -10.08 -8.69 -12.64
C LYS A 127 -11.14 -7.94 -11.84
N GLU A 128 -11.15 -6.61 -11.91
CA GLU A 128 -12.16 -5.76 -11.28
C GLU A 128 -13.56 -6.07 -11.83
N ASN A 129 -13.73 -6.10 -13.16
CA ASN A 129 -15.00 -6.45 -13.81
C ASN A 129 -15.47 -7.88 -13.51
N GLN A 130 -14.54 -8.83 -13.34
CA GLN A 130 -14.89 -10.19 -12.93
C GLN A 130 -15.40 -10.23 -11.48
N SER A 131 -14.79 -9.46 -10.59
CA SER A 131 -15.22 -9.33 -9.20
C SER A 131 -16.61 -8.71 -9.08
N THR A 132 -16.90 -7.65 -9.84
CA THR A 132 -18.23 -7.02 -9.84
C THR A 132 -19.30 -7.99 -10.37
N LYS A 133 -19.02 -8.70 -11.47
CA LYS A 133 -19.94 -9.71 -12.02
C LYS A 133 -20.21 -10.86 -11.05
N LEU A 134 -19.20 -11.33 -10.31
CA LEU A 134 -19.38 -12.37 -9.28
C LEU A 134 -20.26 -11.87 -8.11
N GLN A 135 -20.09 -10.61 -7.68
CA GLN A 135 -20.93 -10.00 -6.65
C GLN A 135 -22.38 -9.85 -7.10
N GLU A 136 -22.62 -9.42 -8.35
CA GLU A 136 -23.96 -9.30 -8.94
C GLU A 136 -24.66 -10.67 -9.05
N VAL A 137 -23.93 -11.72 -9.46
CA VAL A 137 -24.48 -13.08 -9.52
C VAL A 137 -24.83 -13.58 -8.12
N GLN A 138 -23.97 -13.34 -7.12
CA GLN A 138 -24.24 -13.71 -5.73
C GLN A 138 -25.48 -12.99 -5.18
N SER A 139 -25.64 -11.68 -5.43
CA SER A 139 -26.84 -10.95 -4.99
C SER A 139 -28.12 -11.44 -5.65
N ASN A 140 -28.07 -11.77 -6.95
CA ASN A 140 -29.24 -12.26 -7.68
C ASN A 140 -29.65 -13.67 -7.22
N GLN A 141 -28.68 -14.54 -6.90
CA GLN A 141 -28.95 -15.87 -6.35
C GLN A 141 -29.61 -15.79 -4.97
N LEU A 142 -29.13 -14.89 -4.10
CA LEU A 142 -29.74 -14.65 -2.78
C LEU A 142 -31.21 -14.19 -2.92
N ALA A 143 -31.49 -13.25 -3.83
CA ALA A 143 -32.86 -12.80 -4.09
C ALA A 143 -33.77 -13.95 -4.59
N GLN A 144 -33.31 -14.79 -5.51
CA GLN A 144 -34.09 -15.95 -5.98
C GLN A 144 -34.31 -17.00 -4.89
N THR A 145 -33.35 -17.20 -3.98
CA THR A 145 -33.55 -18.11 -2.84
C THR A 145 -34.58 -17.54 -1.87
N GLU A 146 -34.59 -16.22 -1.64
CA GLU A 146 -35.59 -15.55 -0.81
C GLU A 146 -37.01 -15.70 -1.40
N GLU A 147 -37.17 -15.45 -2.71
CA GLU A 147 -38.45 -15.63 -3.43
C GLU A 147 -38.94 -17.09 -3.44
N LYS A 148 -38.05 -18.06 -3.62
CA LYS A 148 -38.41 -19.48 -3.55
C LYS A 148 -38.85 -19.89 -2.14
N THR A 149 -38.18 -19.36 -1.11
CA THR A 149 -38.50 -19.64 0.29
C THR A 149 -39.86 -19.04 0.66
N SER A 150 -40.18 -17.83 0.20
CA SER A 150 -41.50 -17.22 0.43
C SER A 150 -42.63 -17.98 -0.27
N LEU A 151 -42.44 -18.39 -1.53
CA LEU A 151 -43.42 -19.22 -2.24
C LEU A 151 -43.64 -20.60 -1.61
N GLN A 152 -42.60 -21.21 -1.02
CA GLN A 152 -42.74 -22.46 -0.27
C GLN A 152 -43.51 -22.26 1.03
N LEU A 153 -43.24 -21.18 1.77
CA LEU A 153 -43.98 -20.82 2.99
C LEU A 153 -45.46 -20.56 2.69
N GLU A 154 -45.79 -19.84 1.62
CA GLU A 154 -47.17 -19.59 1.19
C GLU A 154 -47.90 -20.91 0.84
N LYS A 155 -47.23 -21.85 0.17
CA LYS A 155 -47.81 -23.17 -0.16
C LYS A 155 -48.06 -24.01 1.09
N VAL A 156 -47.14 -24.03 2.05
CA VAL A 156 -47.32 -24.73 3.34
C VAL A 156 -48.52 -24.15 4.09
N LEU A 157 -48.61 -22.82 4.19
CA LEU A 157 -49.76 -22.11 4.77
C LEU A 157 -51.07 -22.49 4.07
N SER A 158 -51.10 -22.60 2.74
CA SER A 158 -52.32 -23.01 2.02
C SER A 158 -52.71 -24.48 2.24
N ASN A 159 -51.74 -25.37 2.43
CA ASN A 159 -51.98 -26.79 2.70
C ASN A 159 -52.53 -26.99 4.11
N GLU A 160 -51.95 -26.32 5.10
CA GLU A 160 -52.45 -26.30 6.49
C GLU A 160 -53.91 -25.80 6.53
N LEU A 161 -54.27 -24.78 5.72
CA LEU A 161 -55.65 -24.29 5.58
C LEU A 161 -56.62 -25.28 4.90
N SER A 162 -56.12 -26.30 4.20
CA SER A 162 -56.92 -27.33 3.54
C SER A 162 -57.09 -28.61 4.38
N GLU A 163 -56.13 -28.92 5.25
CA GLU A 163 -56.19 -30.07 6.16
C GLU A 163 -57.03 -29.79 7.41
N GLU A 164 -57.15 -28.53 7.84
CA GLU A 164 -57.92 -28.14 9.04
C GLU A 164 -59.45 -28.19 8.88
N LYS A 165 -60.01 -28.50 7.70
CA LYS A 165 -61.46 -28.45 7.46
C LYS A 165 -62.24 -29.74 7.78
N SER A 166 -61.66 -30.72 8.48
CA SER A 166 -62.26 -32.05 8.66
C SER A 166 -62.72 -32.48 10.07
N ASP A 167 -62.56 -31.69 11.13
CA ASP A 167 -63.06 -32.05 12.47
C ASP A 167 -63.96 -30.97 13.11
N TYR A 168 -65.22 -31.34 13.38
CA TYR A 168 -66.17 -30.57 14.19
C TYR A 168 -66.00 -30.93 15.67
N ALA A 169 -65.63 -29.98 16.56
CA ALA A 169 -66.09 -29.96 17.96
C ALA A 169 -65.68 -28.66 18.66
N LEU A 170 -66.62 -28.13 19.44
CA LEU A 170 -66.48 -26.95 20.30
C LEU A 170 -65.46 -27.22 21.41
N GLU A 171 -64.30 -26.57 21.39
CA GLU A 171 -63.51 -26.36 22.59
C GLU A 171 -63.11 -24.89 22.73
N THR A 172 -63.50 -24.36 23.88
CA THR A 172 -63.38 -23.01 24.40
C THR A 172 -62.02 -22.36 24.13
N GLN A 173 -62.04 -21.16 23.52
CA GLN A 173 -60.86 -20.31 23.32
C GLN A 173 -60.17 -19.98 24.67
N PRO A 174 -58.88 -20.28 24.86
CA PRO A 174 -58.06 -19.48 25.74
C PRO A 174 -57.75 -18.17 25.03
N GLN A 175 -57.96 -17.06 25.73
CA GLN A 175 -57.69 -15.71 25.26
C GLN A 175 -56.22 -15.60 24.82
N ILE A 176 -55.97 -15.54 23.51
CA ILE A 176 -54.67 -15.09 23.00
C ILE A 176 -54.62 -13.59 23.27
N THR A 177 -54.04 -13.22 24.41
CA THR A 177 -53.51 -11.88 24.62
C THR A 177 -52.69 -11.50 23.38
N GLN A 178 -53.05 -10.38 22.76
CA GLN A 178 -52.30 -9.79 21.66
C GLN A 178 -50.84 -9.61 22.09
N ILE A 179 -49.97 -10.56 21.75
CA ILE A 179 -48.54 -10.29 21.73
C ILE A 179 -48.34 -9.40 20.51
N LYS A 180 -48.34 -8.08 20.73
CA LYS A 180 -47.80 -7.14 19.76
C LYS A 180 -46.39 -7.61 19.42
N ALA A 181 -46.22 -8.26 18.27
CA ALA A 181 -44.90 -8.64 17.78
C ALA A 181 -44.04 -7.38 17.71
N LYS A 182 -43.09 -7.28 18.64
CA LYS A 182 -42.16 -6.17 18.77
C LYS A 182 -41.32 -6.19 17.49
N LYS A 183 -41.51 -5.21 16.60
CA LYS A 183 -40.66 -5.02 15.42
C LYS A 183 -39.19 -5.17 15.86
N PRO A 184 -38.35 -5.93 15.13
CA PRO A 184 -36.95 -6.13 15.51
C PRO A 184 -36.30 -4.77 15.74
N SER A 185 -35.87 -4.52 16.98
CA SER A 185 -35.22 -3.27 17.33
C SER A 185 -33.86 -3.23 16.63
N LEU A 186 -33.70 -2.29 15.69
CA LEU A 186 -32.46 -2.09 14.97
C LEU A 186 -31.36 -1.64 15.97
N ASP A 187 -30.39 -2.50 16.25
CA ASP A 187 -29.25 -2.21 17.14
C ASP A 187 -28.29 -1.20 16.47
N LEU A 188 -28.61 0.09 16.52
CA LEU A 188 -27.83 1.18 15.94
C LEU A 188 -26.35 1.18 16.35
N SER A 189 -26.01 0.63 17.51
CA SER A 189 -24.63 0.56 18.01
C SER A 189 -23.72 -0.33 17.16
N LYS A 190 -24.28 -1.36 16.51
CA LYS A 190 -23.51 -2.37 15.74
C LYS A 190 -23.20 -1.95 14.30
N MET A 191 -23.90 -0.95 13.76
CA MET A 191 -23.74 -0.53 12.36
C MET A 191 -22.43 0.20 12.08
N LEU A 192 -21.96 0.13 10.83
CA LEU A 192 -20.80 0.88 10.36
C LEU A 192 -21.16 2.35 10.14
N LEU A 193 -20.16 3.25 10.19
CA LEU A 193 -20.38 4.69 10.01
C LEU A 193 -21.07 5.05 8.67
N PRO A 194 -20.77 4.41 7.52
CA PRO A 194 -21.48 4.66 6.27
C PRO A 194 -22.97 4.30 6.33
N GLU A 195 -23.32 3.18 6.97
CA GLU A 195 -24.70 2.72 7.15
C GLU A 195 -25.48 3.69 8.07
N LEU A 196 -24.84 4.12 9.16
CA LEU A 196 -25.38 5.14 10.07
C LEU A 196 -25.63 6.47 9.34
N LYS A 197 -24.73 6.90 8.46
CA LYS A 197 -24.92 8.10 7.64
C LYS A 197 -26.05 7.95 6.63
N LYS A 198 -26.23 6.76 6.04
CA LYS A 198 -27.35 6.45 5.12
C LYS A 198 -28.70 6.52 5.85
N LEU A 199 -28.82 5.88 7.02
CA LEU A 199 -30.01 5.97 7.87
C LEU A 199 -30.28 7.40 8.36
N ALA A 200 -29.24 8.14 8.74
CA ALA A 200 -29.37 9.53 9.18
C ALA A 200 -29.91 10.44 8.05
N LYS A 201 -29.54 10.16 6.80
CA LYS A 201 -30.09 10.83 5.61
C LYS A 201 -31.57 10.49 5.41
N GLU A 202 -31.97 9.23 5.57
CA GLU A 202 -33.37 8.77 5.45
C GLU A 202 -34.28 9.37 6.54
N HIS A 203 -33.78 9.47 7.78
CA HIS A 203 -34.51 10.04 8.92
C HIS A 203 -34.39 11.57 9.06
N LYS A 204 -33.83 12.27 8.06
CA LYS A 204 -33.67 13.73 8.03
C LYS A 204 -32.97 14.31 9.28
N VAL A 205 -31.92 13.64 9.78
CA VAL A 205 -31.11 14.16 10.90
C VAL A 205 -30.26 15.35 10.42
N PRO A 206 -30.35 16.53 11.05
CA PRO A 206 -29.56 17.70 10.64
C PRO A 206 -28.07 17.48 10.87
N ASN A 207 -27.23 17.99 9.95
CA ASN A 207 -25.76 17.99 10.05
C ASN A 207 -25.09 16.60 10.23
N PHE A 208 -25.75 15.50 9.83
CA PHE A 208 -25.25 14.13 9.99
C PHE A 208 -23.83 13.89 9.45
N ASN A 209 -23.39 14.66 8.45
CA ASN A 209 -22.05 14.54 7.87
C ASN A 209 -20.91 14.94 8.84
N LYS A 210 -21.18 15.84 9.80
CA LYS A 210 -20.20 16.39 10.75
C LYS A 210 -20.18 15.63 12.09
N LEU A 211 -21.22 14.83 12.37
CA LEU A 211 -21.39 14.14 13.65
C LEU A 211 -20.47 12.92 13.79
N LYS A 212 -19.98 12.67 15.01
CA LYS A 212 -19.26 11.43 15.36
C LYS A 212 -20.22 10.23 15.37
N LYS A 213 -19.70 9.00 15.26
CA LYS A 213 -20.50 7.76 15.26
C LYS A 213 -21.51 7.71 16.42
N THR A 214 -21.06 8.06 17.63
CA THR A 214 -21.87 8.10 18.85
C THR A 214 -22.99 9.14 18.79
N GLU A 215 -22.70 10.32 18.25
CA GLU A 215 -23.66 11.42 18.07
C GLU A 215 -24.74 11.04 17.05
N ILE A 216 -24.35 10.42 15.91
CA ILE A 216 -25.30 9.92 14.90
C ILE A 216 -26.24 8.88 15.52
N VAL A 217 -25.71 7.92 16.28
CA VAL A 217 -26.52 6.91 16.98
C VAL A 217 -27.50 7.58 17.95
N SER A 218 -27.06 8.59 18.72
CA SER A 218 -27.93 9.32 19.64
C SER A 218 -29.04 10.10 18.93
N ALA A 219 -28.72 10.73 17.79
CA ALA A 219 -29.67 11.48 16.99
C ALA A 219 -30.69 10.56 16.30
N LEU A 220 -30.24 9.40 15.80
CA LEU A 220 -31.11 8.37 15.24
C LEU A 220 -32.03 7.77 16.30
N LYS A 221 -31.53 7.48 17.51
CA LYS A 221 -32.38 7.05 18.65
C LYS A 221 -33.47 8.08 18.95
N LYS A 222 -33.13 9.37 18.99
CA LYS A 222 -34.10 10.47 19.19
C LYS A 222 -35.09 10.60 18.02
N ALA A 223 -34.66 10.41 16.78
CA ALA A 223 -35.50 10.53 15.59
C ALA A 223 -36.46 9.33 15.44
N LEU A 224 -36.01 8.12 15.77
CA LEU A 224 -36.83 6.91 15.76
C LEU A 224 -37.85 6.89 16.91
N ALA A 225 -37.50 7.42 18.08
CA ALA A 225 -38.42 7.50 19.22
C ALA A 225 -39.56 8.53 19.02
N LYS A 226 -39.44 9.43 18.04
CA LYS A 226 -40.50 10.41 17.69
C LYS A 226 -41.53 9.87 16.69
N LYS A 227 -41.33 8.66 16.14
CA LYS A 227 -42.27 7.96 15.27
C LYS A 227 -42.97 6.85 16.03
#